data_AF-D3V5H2-F1
#
_entry.id   AF-D3V5H2-F1
#
_cell.length_a   1.000
_cell.length_b   1.000
_cell.length_c   1.000
_cell.angle_alpha   90.00
_cell.angle_beta   90.00
_cell.angle_gamma   90.00
#
_symmetry.space_group_name_H-M   'P 1'
#
loop_
_entity.id
_entity.type
_entity.pdbx_description
1 polymer ?
#
loop_
_entity_poly.entity_id
_entity_poly.type
_entity_poly.pdbx_seq_one_letter_code
_entity_poly.pdbx_strand_id
1 'polypeptide(L)' 'MTDFGDIETSGKNHWIVWEGVVENYEKENITNNSDLNQYVNLNLFSWGKVEHQIKINKSLDYVLNHIFGGLVFNPMK' A
#
# COMPACT_ATOMS: atom_id res chain seq x y z
N MET A 1 7.15 -12.03 29.52
CA MET A 1 6.61 -10.76 29.02
C MET A 1 7.81 -9.95 28.59
N THR A 2 8.04 -9.81 27.30
CA THR A 2 9.20 -9.07 26.79
C THR A 2 8.77 -7.63 26.61
N ASP A 3 9.39 -6.75 27.38
CA ASP A 3 9.22 -5.31 27.36
C ASP A 3 9.89 -4.75 26.10
N PHE A 4 9.08 -4.22 25.19
CA PHE A 4 9.56 -3.47 24.02
C PHE A 4 9.46 -2.00 24.39
N GLY A 5 10.46 -1.45 25.07
CA GLY A 5 10.53 -0.02 25.40
C GLY A 5 10.39 0.89 24.15
N ASP A 6 10.69 2.18 24.27
CA ASP A 6 10.61 3.21 23.19
C ASP A 6 11.59 2.98 22.01
N ILE A 7 11.70 1.75 21.52
CA ILE A 7 12.41 1.38 20.31
C ILE A 7 11.48 1.73 19.15
N GLU A 8 11.88 2.75 18.40
CA GLU A 8 11.27 3.10 17.13
C GLU A 8 11.35 1.90 16.17
N THR A 9 10.24 1.16 16.04
CA THR A 9 10.11 -0.01 15.16
C THR A 9 9.76 0.36 13.71
N SER A 10 9.64 1.66 13.42
CA SER A 10 9.30 2.22 12.11
C SER A 10 10.47 2.19 11.12
N GLY A 11 11.43 1.27 11.31
CA GLY A 11 12.41 0.99 10.29
C GLY A 11 11.67 0.80 8.97
N LYS A 12 12.00 1.63 7.98
CA LYS A 12 11.57 1.50 6.58
C LYS A 12 12.19 0.24 5.96
N ASN A 13 11.96 -0.89 6.61
CA ASN A 13 12.55 -2.19 6.34
C ASN A 13 11.55 -3.09 5.64
N HIS A 14 10.35 -2.58 5.35
CA HIS A 14 9.28 -3.36 4.77
C HIS A 14 9.03 -2.96 3.32
N TRP A 15 9.44 -3.83 2.41
CA TRP A 15 9.20 -3.65 0.99
C TRP A 15 7.76 -4.04 0.72
N ILE A 16 6.99 -3.09 0.22
CA ILE A 16 5.62 -3.32 -0.19
C ILE A 16 5.65 -3.58 -1.69
N VAL A 17 5.06 -4.71 -2.07
CA VAL A 17 4.89 -5.11 -3.45
C VAL A 17 3.41 -5.01 -3.80
N TRP A 18 3.09 -4.31 -4.87
CA TRP A 18 1.70 -4.23 -5.35
C TRP A 18 1.40 -5.47 -6.19
N GLU A 19 0.27 -6.12 -5.92
CA GLU A 19 -0.20 -7.28 -6.69
C GLU A 19 -0.54 -6.89 -8.14
N GLY A 20 -0.88 -5.61 -8.37
CA GLY A 20 -1.25 -5.07 -9.66
C GLY A 20 -1.26 -3.54 -9.67
N VAL A 21 -1.85 -2.96 -10.72
CA VAL A 21 -2.10 -1.51 -10.78
C VAL A 21 -3.01 -1.12 -9.62
N VAL A 22 -2.75 0.04 -9.01
CA VAL A 22 -3.63 0.57 -7.96
C VAL A 22 -4.99 0.88 -8.56
N GLU A 23 -6.05 0.43 -7.91
CA GLU A 23 -7.42 0.72 -8.32
C GLU A 23 -8.10 1.63 -7.31
N ASN A 24 -9.03 2.45 -7.78
CA ASN A 24 -9.96 3.15 -6.91
C ASN A 24 -11.08 2.20 -6.43
N TYR A 25 -11.98 2.70 -5.57
CA TYR A 25 -13.12 1.90 -5.10
C TYR A 25 -14.10 1.48 -6.21
N GLU A 26 -14.05 2.14 -7.36
CA GLU A 26 -14.84 1.81 -8.55
C GLU A 26 -14.14 0.79 -9.47
N LYS A 27 -12.97 0.28 -9.06
CA LYS A 27 -12.10 -0.64 -9.82
C LYS A 27 -11.50 -0.03 -11.09
N GLU A 28 -11.33 1.29 -11.09
CA GLU A 28 -10.62 1.98 -12.16
C GLU A 28 -9.15 2.17 -11.80
N ASN A 29 -8.27 2.01 -12.79
CA ASN A 29 -6.84 2.18 -12.59
C ASN A 29 -6.48 3.63 -12.22
N ILE A 30 -5.66 3.78 -11.18
CA ILE A 30 -5.04 5.05 -10.83
C ILE A 30 -3.99 5.41 -11.90
N THR A 31 -4.04 6.67 -12.33
CA THR A 31 -3.11 7.27 -13.29
C THR A 31 -2.52 8.55 -12.70
N ASN A 32 -1.59 9.18 -13.40
CA ASN A 32 -1.03 10.48 -12.98
C ASN A 32 -2.06 11.62 -12.94
N ASN A 33 -3.25 11.43 -13.52
CA ASN A 33 -4.34 12.41 -13.56
C ASN A 33 -5.46 12.11 -12.56
N SER A 34 -5.31 11.04 -11.77
CA SER A 34 -6.29 10.62 -10.77
C SER A 34 -6.43 11.65 -9.64
N ASP A 35 -7.66 11.94 -9.22
CA ASP A 35 -7.94 12.80 -8.06
C ASP A 35 -7.28 12.23 -6.80
N LEU A 36 -6.46 13.04 -6.14
CA LEU A 36 -5.74 12.69 -4.93
C LEU A 36 -6.67 12.43 -3.73
N ASN A 37 -7.90 12.97 -3.76
CA ASN A 37 -8.90 12.78 -2.70
C ASN A 37 -9.70 11.49 -2.86
N GLN A 38 -9.62 10.83 -4.03
CA GLN A 38 -10.37 9.60 -4.24
C GLN A 38 -9.87 8.50 -3.32
N TYR A 39 -10.79 7.67 -2.86
CA TYR A 39 -10.42 6.50 -2.08
C TYR A 39 -9.85 5.42 -2.98
N VAL A 40 -8.84 4.71 -2.47
CA VAL A 40 -8.15 3.64 -3.19
C VAL A 40 -8.28 2.30 -2.48
N ASN A 41 -8.31 1.24 -3.27
CA ASN A 41 -8.33 -0.13 -2.78
C ASN A 41 -7.00 -0.80 -3.17
N LEU A 42 -6.26 -1.28 -2.17
CA LEU A 42 -4.87 -1.70 -2.35
C LEU A 42 -4.61 -3.07 -1.73
N ASN A 43 -4.48 -4.07 -2.60
CA ASN A 43 -3.91 -5.36 -2.23
C ASN A 43 -2.38 -5.28 -2.30
N LEU A 44 -1.75 -5.49 -1.15
CA LEU A 44 -0.31 -5.40 -0.98
C LEU A 44 0.22 -6.77 -0.61
N PHE A 45 1.26 -7.23 -1.31
CA PHE A 45 2.07 -8.34 -0.85
C PHE A 45 3.04 -7.86 0.24
N SER A 46 2.89 -8.44 1.42
CA SER A 46 3.54 -8.03 2.64
C SER A 46 3.61 -9.25 3.56
N TRP A 47 4.77 -9.51 4.18
CA TRP A 47 4.93 -10.65 5.12
C TRP A 47 4.50 -12.01 4.56
N GLY A 48 4.67 -12.25 3.25
CA GLY A 48 4.31 -13.52 2.62
C GLY A 48 2.83 -13.67 2.25
N LYS A 49 2.01 -12.61 2.36
CA LYS A 49 0.58 -12.63 2.04
C LYS A 49 0.17 -11.45 1.19
N VAL A 50 -0.86 -11.62 0.37
CA VAL A 50 -1.53 -10.54 -0.37
C VAL A 50 -2.85 -10.22 0.32
N GLU A 51 -2.96 -9.04 0.93
CA GLU A 51 -4.16 -8.61 1.64
C GLU A 51 -4.32 -7.07 1.59
N HIS A 52 -5.45 -6.56 2.08
CA HIS A 52 -5.67 -5.14 2.28
C HIS A 52 -4.87 -4.63 3.49
N GLN A 53 -3.61 -4.28 3.26
CA GLN A 53 -2.66 -3.94 4.32
C GLN A 53 -2.66 -2.45 4.70
N ILE A 54 -3.48 -1.62 4.03
CA ILE A 54 -3.73 -0.22 4.38
C ILE A 54 -5.05 -0.12 5.15
N LYS A 55 -5.23 0.92 5.96
CA LYS A 55 -6.56 1.21 6.54
C LYS A 55 -7.57 1.41 5.41
N ILE A 56 -8.79 0.90 5.58
CA ILE A 56 -9.91 1.15 4.65
C ILE A 56 -10.25 2.65 4.60
N ASN A 57 -10.85 3.08 3.50
CA ASN A 57 -11.35 4.43 3.24
C ASN A 57 -10.24 5.49 3.35
N LYS A 58 -9.10 5.21 2.70
CA LYS A 58 -7.98 6.14 2.62
C LYS A 58 -7.85 6.71 1.22
N SER A 59 -7.54 7.99 1.17
CA SER A 59 -7.33 8.72 -0.07
C SER A 59 -6.00 8.30 -0.73
N LEU A 60 -5.90 8.51 -2.03
CA LEU A 60 -4.66 8.35 -2.77
C LEU A 60 -3.53 9.19 -2.15
N ASP A 61 -3.79 10.44 -1.77
CA ASP A 61 -2.82 11.31 -1.08
C ASP A 61 -2.30 10.70 0.24
N TYR A 62 -3.19 10.13 1.04
CA TYR A 62 -2.78 9.46 2.27
C TYR A 62 -1.79 8.33 1.98
N VAL A 63 -2.09 7.51 0.98
CA VAL A 63 -1.24 6.38 0.60
C VAL A 63 0.14 6.85 0.11
N LEU A 64 0.17 7.84 -0.79
CA LEU A 64 1.42 8.36 -1.35
C LEU A 64 2.32 8.98 -0.28
N ASN A 65 1.75 9.61 0.74
CA ASN A 65 2.51 10.18 1.86
C ASN A 65 2.99 9.13 2.90
N HIS A 66 2.48 7.90 2.86
CA HIS A 66 2.81 6.85 3.84
C HIS A 66 3.58 5.66 3.24
N ILE A 67 3.79 5.63 1.93
CA ILE A 67 4.54 4.58 1.23
C ILE A 67 5.80 5.19 0.60
N PHE A 68 6.96 4.59 0.86
CA PHE A 68 8.24 5.06 0.32
C PHE A 68 8.45 4.73 -1.17
N GLY A 69 7.76 3.71 -1.65
CA GLY A 69 7.78 3.24 -3.03
C GLY A 69 6.98 1.94 -3.15
N GLY A 70 6.43 1.69 -4.33
CA GLY A 70 5.74 0.45 -4.66
C GLY A 70 6.33 -0.12 -5.94
N LEU A 71 6.56 -1.43 -5.96
CA LEU A 71 6.88 -2.16 -7.19
C LEU A 71 5.66 -2.98 -7.59
N VAL A 72 5.16 -2.77 -8.82
CA VAL A 72 4.10 -3.59 -9.40
C VAL A 72 4.76 -4.79 -10.07
N PHE A 73 4.48 -6.01 -9.59
CA PHE A 73 4.81 -7.19 -10.39
C PHE A 73 3.64 -7.53 -11.29
N ASN A 74 3.98 -7.92 -12.52
CA ASN A 74 3.06 -8.64 -13.37
C ASN A 74 3.46 -10.12 -13.28
N PRO A 75 2.66 -11.01 -12.65
CA PRO A 75 3.02 -12.41 -12.55
C PRO A 75 3.26 -12.98 -13.95
N MET A 76 4.43 -13.61 -14.13
CA MET A 76 4.69 -14.34 -15.37
C MET A 76 3.77 -15.57 -15.38
N LYS A 77 2.97 -15.68 -16.45
CA LYS A 77 2.14 -16.86 -16.71
C LYS A 77 2.97 -18.13 -16.73
#